data_AF-A0A1Q6FT87-F1
#
_entry.id   AF-A0A1Q6FT87-F1
#
_cell.length_a   1.000
_cell.length_b   1.000
_cell.length_c   1.000
_cell.angle_alpha   90.00
_cell.angle_beta   90.00
_cell.angle_gamma   90.00
#
_symmetry.space_group_name_H-M   'P 1'
#
loop_
_entity.id
_entity.type
_entity.pdbx_description
1 polymer ?
#
loop_
_entity_poly.entity_id
_entity_poly.type
_entity_poly.pdbx_seq_one_letter_code
_entity_poly.pdbx_strand_id
1 'polypeptide(L)' 'MKQKAELPEELCADEAVCFIADRHHVTPRQLLRYFNYGEIPTGAAVPVEAAIPLESNEIEILKGLSGTAGD' A
#
# COMPACT_ATOMS: atom_id res chain seq x y z
N MET A 1 4.14 0.17 23.90
CA MET A 1 4.99 0.00 22.71
C MET A 1 4.09 0.19 21.50
N LYS A 2 4.29 1.26 20.72
CA LYS A 2 3.47 1.49 19.53
C LYS A 2 3.91 0.44 18.53
N GLN A 3 3.12 -0.63 18.40
CA GLN A 3 3.26 -1.57 17.31
C GLN A 3 3.11 -0.74 16.05
N LYS A 4 4.23 -0.39 15.40
CA LYS A 4 4.20 -0.01 13.99
C LYS A 4 3.49 -1.20 13.37
N ALA A 5 2.33 -0.99 12.76
CA ALA A 5 1.70 -2.06 12.01
C ALA A 5 2.66 -2.34 10.87
N GLU A 6 3.55 -3.29 11.11
CA GLU A 6 4.44 -3.82 10.10
C GLU A 6 3.48 -4.52 9.16
N LEU A 7 3.16 -3.83 8.06
CA LEU A 7 2.45 -4.43 6.94
C LEU A 7 3.03 -5.83 6.73
N PRO A 8 2.21 -6.89 6.79
CA PRO A 8 2.73 -8.24 6.76
C PRO A 8 3.59 -8.39 5.51
N GLU A 9 4.82 -8.87 5.69
CA GLU A 9 5.75 -9.08 4.57
C GLU A 9 5.13 -9.96 3.48
N GLU A 10 4.20 -10.84 3.86
CA GLU A 10 3.36 -11.64 2.99
C GLU A 10 2.56 -10.79 1.99
N LEU A 11 1.98 -9.67 2.42
CA LEU A 11 1.30 -8.73 1.51
C LEU A 11 2.29 -8.00 0.59
N CYS A 12 3.50 -7.69 1.07
CA CYS A 12 4.51 -7.06 0.20
C CYS A 12 5.04 -8.03 -0.88
N ALA A 13 5.02 -9.33 -0.60
CA ALA A 13 5.44 -10.38 -1.52
C ALA A 13 4.31 -10.90 -2.41
N ASP A 14 3.07 -10.48 -2.16
CA ASP A 14 1.90 -10.87 -2.95
C ASP A 14 2.02 -10.39 -4.39
N GLU A 15 1.71 -11.27 -5.34
CA GLU A 15 1.86 -11.02 -6.77
C GLU A 15 0.99 -9.85 -7.23
N ALA A 16 -0.22 -9.71 -6.68
CA ALA A 16 -1.12 -8.62 -7.06
C ALA A 16 -0.63 -7.28 -6.49
N VAL A 17 -0.10 -7.26 -5.26
CA VAL A 17 0.52 -6.06 -4.68
C VAL A 17 1.75 -5.65 -5.47
N CYS A 18 2.61 -6.60 -5.84
CA CYS A 18 3.80 -6.34 -6.65
C CYS A 18 3.42 -5.80 -8.04
N PHE A 19 2.41 -6.39 -8.67
CA PHE A 19 1.89 -5.95 -9.97
C PHE A 19 1.33 -4.52 -9.93
N ILE A 20 0.52 -4.20 -8.93
CA ILE A 20 -0.03 -2.84 -8.74
C ILE A 20 1.12 -1.86 -8.42
N ALA A 21 2.07 -2.26 -7.58
CA ALA A 21 3.20 -1.40 -7.21
C ALA A 21 4.08 -1.07 -8.43
N ASP A 22 4.36 -2.07 -9.28
CA ASP A 22 5.09 -1.89 -10.54
C ASP A 22 4.36 -0.94 -11.49
N ARG A 23 3.04 -1.12 -11.67
CA ARG A 23 2.19 -0.25 -12.48
C ARG A 23 2.25 1.22 -12.03
N HIS A 24 2.33 1.45 -10.72
CA HIS A 24 2.43 2.79 -10.13
C HIS A 24 3.87 3.25 -9.89
N HIS A 25 4.88 2.49 -10.34
CA HIS A 25 6.31 2.78 -10.19
C HIS A 25 6.72 3.03 -8.73
N VAL A 26 6.09 2.31 -7.80
CA VAL A 26 6.37 2.38 -6.36
C VAL A 26 6.81 1.01 -5.85
N THR A 27 7.36 0.98 -4.63
CA THR A 27 7.58 -0.30 -3.96
C THR A 27 6.27 -0.83 -3.37
N PRO A 28 6.06 -2.16 -3.30
CA PRO A 28 4.86 -2.75 -2.70
C PRO A 28 4.66 -2.28 -1.25
N ARG A 29 5.76 -2.07 -0.53
CA ARG A 29 5.75 -1.49 0.82
C ARG A 29 5.27 -0.04 0.86
N GLN A 30 5.63 0.78 -0.13
CA GLN A 30 5.09 2.13 -0.27
C GLN A 30 3.61 2.09 -0.58
N LEU A 31 3.21 1.30 -1.59
CA LEU A 31 1.81 1.13 -2.00
C LEU A 31 0.91 0.80 -0.80
N LEU A 32 1.29 -0.22 -0.04
CA LEU A 32 0.55 -0.64 1.14
C LEU A 32 0.57 0.39 2.27
N ARG A 33 1.67 1.14 2.45
CA ARG A 33 1.69 2.25 3.41
C ARG A 33 0.74 3.37 3.03
N TYR A 34 0.73 3.76 1.76
CA TYR A 34 -0.21 4.75 1.22
C TYR A 34 -1.65 4.25 1.40
N PHE A 35 -1.91 2.99 1.07
CA PHE A 35 -3.23 2.39 1.20
C PHE A 35 -3.72 2.30 2.66
N ASN A 36 -2.86 1.87 3.59
CA ASN A 36 -3.24 1.61 4.98
C ASN A 36 -3.29 2.86 5.85
N TYR A 37 -2.42 3.83 5.61
CA TYR A 37 -2.31 5.04 6.44
C TYR A 37 -2.88 6.29 5.76
N GLY A 38 -3.08 6.27 4.44
CA GLY A 38 -3.39 7.50 3.69
C GLY A 38 -2.30 8.57 3.79
N GLU A 39 -1.17 8.27 4.43
CA GLU A 39 -0.13 9.25 4.77
C GLU A 39 0.95 9.25 3.70
N ILE A 40 1.05 10.39 3.02
CA ILE A 40 2.27 10.78 2.32
C ILE A 40 3.29 11.13 3.41
N PRO A 41 4.47 10.50 3.46
CA PRO A 41 5.47 10.83 4.48
C PRO A 41 5.90 12.29 4.30
N THR A 42 5.48 13.14 5.23
CA THR A 42 5.89 14.54 5.34
C THR A 42 7.40 14.57 5.62
N GLY A 43 8.22 14.71 4.58
CA GLY A 43 9.68 14.70 4.72
C GLY A 43 10.44 14.18 3.50
N ALA A 44 9.78 13.43 2.60
CA ALA A 44 10.32 13.22 1.27
C ALA A 44 9.76 14.33 0.36
N ALA A 45 10.63 15.03 -0.37
CA ALA A 45 10.26 16.05 -1.35
C ALA A 45 9.56 15.43 -2.58
N VAL A 46 8.47 14.70 -2.37
CA VAL A 46 7.56 14.26 -3.41
C VAL A 46 6.35 15.20 -3.38
N PRO A 47 6.00 15.86 -4.51
CA PRO A 47 4.96 16.88 -4.54
C PRO A 47 3.61 16.32 -4.06
N VAL A 48 2.78 17.23 -3.53
CA VAL A 48 1.43 17.07 -2.96
C VAL A 48 0.37 16.45 -3.91
N GLU A 49 0.82 15.87 -5.02
CA GLU A 49 0.03 15.16 -6.03
C GLU A 49 0.11 13.62 -5.86
N ALA A 50 0.97 13.12 -4.96
CA ALA A 50 1.33 11.71 -4.85
C ALA A 50 0.36 10.85 -4.00
N ALA A 51 -0.96 11.05 -4.14
CA ALA A 51 -1.88 9.95 -3.85
C ALA A 51 -1.74 8.97 -5.02
N ILE A 52 -1.29 7.74 -4.76
CA ILE A 52 -1.24 6.71 -5.80
C ILE A 52 -2.68 6.59 -6.35
N PRO A 53 -2.93 6.92 -7.63
CA PRO A 53 -4.29 6.97 -8.18
C PRO A 53 -4.75 5.54 -8.48
N LEU A 54 -5.01 4.79 -7.41
CA LEU A 54 -5.47 3.41 -7.51
C LEU A 54 -6.86 3.39 -8.13
N GLU A 55 -7.02 2.56 -9.15
CA GLU A 55 -8.31 2.27 -9.76
C GLU A 55 -9.18 1.47 -8.79
N SER A 56 -10.51 1.56 -8.94
CA SER A 56 -11.44 0.84 -8.06
C SER A 56 -11.14 -0.66 -7.97
N ASN A 57 -10.75 -1.28 -9.09
CA ASN A 57 -10.33 -2.69 -9.14
C ASN A 57 -9.08 -2.96 -8.27
N GLU A 58 -8.08 -2.09 -8.33
CA GLU A 58 -6.85 -2.23 -7.54
C GLU A 58 -7.14 -2.04 -6.05
N ILE A 59 -8.00 -1.09 -5.71
CA ILE A 59 -8.47 -0.86 -4.34
C ILE A 59 -9.20 -2.09 -3.81
N GLU A 60 -10.08 -2.71 -4.59
CA GLU A 60 -10.80 -3.91 -4.16
C GLU A 60 -9.86 -5.10 -3.94
N ILE A 61 -8.86 -5.27 -4.80
CA ILE A 61 -7.82 -6.30 -4.62
C ILE A 61 -7.04 -6.04 -3.33
N LEU A 62 -6.52 -4.83 -3.13
CA LEU A 62 -5.77 -4.46 -1.93
C LEU A 62 -6.62 -4.60 -0.65
N LYS A 63 -7.91 -4.26 -0.72
CA LYS A 63 -8.87 -4.48 0.37
C LYS A 63 -9.01 -5.97 0.67
N GLY A 64 -9.23 -6.79 -0.35
CA GLY A 64 -9.36 -8.24 -0.22
C GLY A 64 -8.13 -8.88 0.42
N LEU A 65 -6.94 -8.36 0.12
CA LEU A 65 -5.69 -8.82 0.69
C LEU A 65 -5.45 -8.30 2.12
N SER A 66 -5.76 -7.03 2.39
CA SER A 66 -5.63 -6.44 3.74
C SER A 66 -6.68 -6.92 4.74
N GLY A 67 -7.83 -7.41 4.26
CA GLY A 67 -8.97 -7.81 5.06
C GLY A 67 -8.92 -9.24 5.61
N THR A 68 -7.86 -10.00 5.34
CA THR A 68 -7.73 -11.40 5.79
C THR A 68 -7.09 -11.56 7.18
N ALA A 69 -6.73 -10.47 7.86
CA ALA A 69 -6.26 -10.50 9.26
C ALA A 69 -7.41 -10.22 10.24
N GLY A 70 -8.38 -11.12 10.31
CA GLY A 70 -9.50 -11.02 11.25
C GLY A 70 -10.55 -12.08 10.98
N ASP A 71 -10.31 -13.27 11.52
CA ASP A 71 -11.37 -14.24 11.85
C ASP A 71 -12.33 -13.62 12.89
#